data_AF-A0A954L7Y7-F1
#
_entry.id   AF-A0A954L7Y7-F1
#
_cell.length_a   1.000
_cell.length_b   1.000
_cell.length_c   1.000
_cell.angle_alpha   90.00
_cell.angle_beta   90.00
_cell.angle_gamma   90.00
#
_symmetry.space_group_name_H-M   'P 1'
#
loop_
_entity.id
_entity.type
_entity.pdbx_description
1 polymer ?
#
loop_
_entity_poly.entity_id
_entity_poly.type
_entity_poly.pdbx_seq_one_letter_code
_entity_poly.pdbx_strand_id
1 'polypeptide(L)'
;YFYDATGTRLGTLDQCLSIRNTDRISLVDEWLGLDVTVEMSQSGGLWTMPIETVSQSEGGFEAVHQSVCIVPHWEFRIPESGVWTVELRLILDTSIAAARQLADHSVNNDRSIAGTLS
;
A
#
# COMPACT_ATOMS: atom_id res chain seq x y z
N TYR A 1 0.48 1.92 -6.98
CA TYR A 1 -0.28 0.98 -7.82
C TYR A 1 -0.36 -0.37 -7.12
N PHE A 2 -1.31 -1.24 -7.48
CA PHE A 2 -1.37 -2.62 -7.01
C PHE A 2 -0.64 -3.57 -7.95
N TYR A 3 -0.08 -4.65 -7.42
CA TYR A 3 0.48 -5.75 -8.19
C TYR A 3 0.27 -7.11 -7.50
N ASP A 4 0.31 -8.19 -8.28
CA ASP A 4 0.07 -9.56 -7.79
C ASP A 4 1.36 -10.31 -7.41
N ALA A 5 1.22 -11.57 -7.02
CA ALA A 5 2.34 -12.43 -6.62
C ALA A 5 3.41 -12.61 -7.74
N THR A 6 3.04 -12.44 -9.01
CA THR A 6 3.93 -12.56 -10.17
C THR A 6 4.64 -11.25 -10.53
N GLY A 7 4.31 -10.15 -9.82
CA GLY A 7 4.77 -8.81 -10.17
C GLY A 7 3.93 -8.14 -11.26
N THR A 8 2.82 -8.76 -11.68
CA THR A 8 1.94 -8.16 -12.69
C THR A 8 1.16 -7.03 -12.06
N ARG A 9 1.23 -5.84 -12.67
CA ARG A 9 0.48 -4.66 -12.22
C ARG A 9 -1.02 -4.88 -12.46
N LEU A 10 -1.81 -4.69 -11.41
CA LEU A 10 -3.26 -4.89 -11.42
C LEU A 10 -4.05 -3.60 -11.63
N GLY A 11 -3.50 -2.46 -11.22
CA GLY A 11 -4.22 -1.18 -11.26
C GLY A 11 -3.54 -0.07 -10.47
N THR A 12 -4.10 1.14 -10.50
CA THR A 12 -3.70 2.26 -9.63
C THR A 12 -4.37 2.18 -8.26
N LEU A 13 -3.89 2.95 -7.27
CA LEU A 13 -4.37 2.87 -5.87
C LEU A 13 -5.80 3.37 -5.69
N ASP A 14 -6.31 4.19 -6.60
CA ASP A 14 -7.68 4.70 -6.64
C ASP A 14 -8.70 3.70 -7.22
N GLN A 15 -8.24 2.54 -7.71
CA GLN A 15 -9.14 1.58 -8.34
C GLN A 15 -9.79 0.62 -7.34
N CYS A 16 -11.08 0.36 -7.58
CA CYS A 16 -11.79 -0.74 -6.95
C CYS A 16 -11.50 -2.05 -7.71
N LEU A 17 -10.72 -2.93 -7.10
CA LEU A 17 -10.42 -4.26 -7.64
C LEU A 17 -11.28 -5.32 -6.94
N SER A 18 -11.69 -6.33 -7.70
CA SER A 18 -12.32 -7.55 -7.16
C SER A 18 -11.53 -8.76 -7.63
N ILE A 19 -10.65 -9.25 -6.77
CA ILE A 19 -9.80 -10.42 -7.02
C ILE A 19 -10.49 -11.62 -6.39
N ARG A 20 -10.74 -12.67 -7.18
CA ARG A 20 -11.56 -13.80 -6.72
C ARG A 20 -10.82 -14.79 -5.84
N ASN A 21 -9.54 -15.04 -6.14
CA ASN A 21 -8.75 -16.03 -5.43
C ASN A 21 -7.27 -15.67 -5.52
N THR A 22 -6.68 -15.28 -4.40
CA THR A 22 -5.26 -15.03 -4.23
C THR A 22 -4.90 -15.19 -2.75
N ASP A 23 -3.65 -15.48 -2.45
CA ASP A 23 -3.08 -15.42 -1.11
C ASP A 23 -2.25 -14.15 -0.89
N ARG A 24 -2.05 -13.33 -1.93
CA ARG A 24 -1.18 -12.17 -1.88
C ARG A 24 -1.71 -11.01 -2.73
N ILE A 25 -1.54 -9.81 -2.20
CA ILE A 25 -1.60 -8.56 -2.96
C ILE A 25 -0.51 -7.62 -2.45
N SER A 26 0.05 -6.82 -3.34
CA SER A 26 1.01 -5.79 -2.99
C SER A 26 0.58 -4.44 -3.55
N LEU A 27 1.04 -3.37 -2.90
CA LEU A 27 0.78 -2.00 -3.29
C LEU A 27 2.04 -1.16 -3.14
N VAL A 28 2.29 -0.29 -4.13
CA VAL A 28 3.39 0.67 -4.11
C VAL A 28 2.82 2.07 -4.06
N ASP A 29 3.19 2.84 -3.04
CA ASP A 29 3.10 4.29 -3.07
C ASP A 29 4.47 4.85 -3.46
N GLU A 30 4.61 5.23 -4.73
CA GLU A 30 5.88 5.73 -5.28
C GLU A 30 6.26 7.09 -4.72
N TRP A 31 5.27 7.89 -4.33
CA TRP A 31 5.48 9.20 -3.75
C TRP A 31 6.08 9.06 -2.35
N LEU A 32 5.51 8.19 -1.52
CA LEU A 32 6.07 7.84 -0.22
C LEU A 32 7.34 6.98 -0.31
N GLY A 33 7.55 6.26 -1.43
CA GLY A 33 8.63 5.28 -1.54
C GLY A 33 8.39 4.05 -0.67
N LEU A 34 7.13 3.63 -0.58
CA LEU A 34 6.64 2.55 0.27
C LEU A 34 6.10 1.41 -0.60
N ASP A 35 6.56 0.18 -0.34
CA ASP A 35 5.96 -1.05 -0.86
C ASP A 35 5.37 -1.84 0.32
N VAL A 36 4.09 -2.17 0.24
CA VAL A 36 3.39 -2.99 1.24
C VAL A 36 2.84 -4.23 0.57
N THR A 37 3.12 -5.38 1.15
CA THR A 37 2.55 -6.66 0.76
C THR A 37 1.68 -7.21 1.88
N VAL A 38 0.48 -7.65 1.52
CA VAL A 38 -0.41 -8.45 2.37
C VAL A 38 -0.37 -9.88 1.88
N GLU A 39 0.09 -10.80 2.73
CA GLU A 39 0.03 -12.24 2.49
C GLU A 39 -0.97 -12.89 3.45
N MET A 40 -1.63 -13.95 2.98
CA MET A 40 -2.69 -14.64 3.68
C MET A 40 -2.38 -16.13 3.70
N SER A 41 -2.45 -16.78 4.87
CA SER A 41 -2.17 -18.21 4.97
C SER A 41 -3.20 -19.11 4.28
N GLN A 42 -4.33 -18.56 3.87
CA GLN A 42 -5.37 -19.21 3.09
C GLN A 42 -5.74 -18.29 1.92
N SER A 43 -5.72 -18.82 0.69
CA SER A 43 -6.19 -18.06 -0.47
C SER A 43 -7.67 -17.70 -0.31
N GLY A 44 -8.00 -16.49 -0.72
CA GLY A 44 -9.36 -15.94 -0.65
C GLY A 44 -9.57 -14.86 -1.70
N GLY A 45 -10.73 -14.22 -1.65
CA GLY A 45 -10.99 -13.03 -2.43
C GLY A 45 -10.44 -11.78 -1.76
N LEU A 46 -10.16 -10.77 -2.57
CA LEU A 46 -9.75 -9.44 -2.11
C LEU A 46 -10.56 -8.37 -2.83
N TRP A 47 -11.02 -7.39 -2.05
CA TRP A 47 -11.48 -6.12 -2.59
C TRP A 47 -10.50 -5.01 -2.25
N THR A 48 -10.33 -4.07 -3.18
CA THR A 48 -9.69 -2.79 -2.90
C THR A 48 -10.72 -1.68 -3.06
N MET A 49 -10.61 -0.62 -2.28
CA MET A 49 -11.35 0.60 -2.52
C MET A 49 -10.56 1.82 -2.06
N PRO A 50 -10.67 2.97 -2.76
CA PRO A 50 -10.13 4.21 -2.27
C PRO A 50 -10.91 4.69 -1.04
N ILE A 51 -10.19 5.27 -0.08
CA ILE A 51 -10.77 6.07 0.99
C ILE A 51 -10.57 7.52 0.60
N GLU A 52 -11.68 8.22 0.43
CA GLU A 52 -11.70 9.57 -0.09
C GLU A 52 -12.42 10.51 0.87
N THR A 53 -11.96 11.75 0.90
CA THR A 53 -12.64 12.86 1.58
C THR A 53 -13.29 13.76 0.57
N VAL A 54 -14.48 14.26 0.89
CA VAL A 54 -15.12 15.32 0.09
C VAL A 54 -14.53 16.66 0.50
N SER A 55 -13.99 17.39 -0.46
CA SER A 55 -13.51 18.76 -0.29
C SER A 55 -14.36 19.73 -1.09
N GLN A 56 -14.49 20.97 -0.60
CA GLN A 56 -15.18 22.05 -1.31
C GLN A 56 -14.14 22.99 -1.93
N SER A 57 -14.20 23.18 -3.24
CA SER A 57 -13.43 24.17 -4.00
C SER A 57 -14.36 25.26 -4.54
N GLU A 58 -13.81 26.35 -5.07
CA GLU A 58 -14.61 27.37 -5.79
C GLU A 58 -15.35 26.78 -7.01
N GLY A 59 -14.90 25.62 -7.51
CA GLY A 59 -15.51 24.89 -8.63
C GLY A 59 -16.56 23.85 -8.23
N GLY A 60 -16.78 23.58 -6.94
CA GLY A 60 -17.76 22.61 -6.46
C GLY A 60 -17.19 21.62 -5.44
N PHE A 61 -17.74 20.40 -5.42
CA PHE A 61 -17.25 19.32 -4.57
C PHE A 61 -16.33 18.37 -5.34
N GLU A 62 -15.20 18.03 -4.74
CA GLU A 62 -14.21 17.13 -5.32
C GLU A 62 -13.84 16.04 -4.31
N ALA A 63 -13.77 14.79 -4.78
CA ALA A 63 -13.25 13.68 -4.00
C ALA A 63 -11.71 13.73 -4.00
N VAL A 64 -11.12 13.66 -2.82
CA VAL A 64 -9.67 13.68 -2.62
C VAL A 64 -9.26 12.34 -2.02
N HIS A 65 -8.43 11.60 -2.76
CA HIS A 65 -7.87 10.33 -2.32
C HIS A 65 -6.96 10.53 -1.10
N GLN A 66 -7.27 9.86 0.00
CA GLN A 66 -6.48 9.91 1.24
C GLN A 66 -5.71 8.62 1.48
N SER A 67 -6.33 7.48 1.18
CA SER A 67 -5.71 6.17 1.37
C SER A 67 -6.45 5.08 0.60
N VAL A 68 -6.02 3.84 0.80
CA VAL A 68 -6.61 2.63 0.24
C VAL A 68 -7.02 1.69 1.35
N CYS A 69 -8.16 1.04 1.17
CA CYS A 69 -8.56 -0.12 1.95
C CYS A 69 -8.35 -1.40 1.14
N ILE A 70 -7.84 -2.44 1.80
CA ILE A 70 -7.77 -3.82 1.29
C ILE A 70 -8.63 -4.68 2.21
N VAL A 71 -9.59 -5.40 1.63
CA VAL A 71 -10.54 -6.25 2.35
C VAL A 71 -10.39 -7.70 1.89
N PRO A 72 -9.65 -8.53 2.65
CA PRO A 72 -9.67 -9.97 2.51
C PRO A 72 -11.05 -10.55 2.83
N HIS A 73 -11.52 -11.49 2.02
CA HIS A 73 -12.74 -12.25 2.29
C HIS A 73 -12.60 -13.71 1.87
N TRP A 74 -13.28 -14.60 2.59
CA TRP A 74 -13.24 -16.04 2.33
C TRP A 74 -14.63 -16.64 2.37
N GLU A 75 -14.88 -17.55 1.45
CA GLU A 75 -15.97 -18.51 1.53
C GLU A 75 -15.37 -19.84 1.98
N PHE A 76 -15.74 -20.31 3.18
CA PHE A 76 -15.19 -21.54 3.75
C PHE A 76 -16.28 -22.41 4.35
N ARG A 77 -15.99 -23.72 4.43
CA ARG A 77 -16.82 -24.66 5.18
C ARG A 77 -16.26 -24.78 6.59
N ILE A 78 -17.15 -24.76 7.59
CA ILE A 78 -16.76 -24.94 8.99
C ILE A 78 -16.13 -26.34 9.13
N PRO A 79 -14.87 -26.46 9.57
CA PRO A 79 -14.23 -27.75 9.80
C PRO A 79 -14.90 -28.51 10.95
N GLU A 80 -14.75 -29.83 11.00
CA GLU A 80 -15.25 -30.65 12.13
C GLU A 80 -14.67 -30.22 13.48
N SER A 81 -13.45 -29.65 13.48
CA SER A 81 -12.82 -29.07 14.67
C SER A 81 -13.56 -27.83 15.20
N GLY A 82 -14.48 -27.24 14.42
CA GLY A 82 -15.20 -26.01 14.74
C GLY A 82 -14.34 -24.74 14.66
N VAL A 83 -13.05 -24.86 14.33
CA VAL A 83 -12.11 -23.75 14.28
C VAL A 83 -11.60 -23.57 12.86
N TRP A 84 -11.70 -22.34 12.37
CA TRP A 84 -11.06 -21.90 11.14
C TRP A 84 -10.16 -20.69 11.44
N THR A 85 -8.98 -20.67 10.84
CA THR A 85 -7.94 -19.67 11.14
C THR A 85 -7.28 -19.21 9.85
N VAL A 86 -7.05 -17.90 9.77
CA VAL A 86 -6.23 -17.29 8.73
C VAL A 86 -5.22 -16.39 9.40
N GLU A 87 -3.98 -16.46 8.94
CA GLU A 87 -2.92 -15.54 9.32
C GLU A 87 -2.74 -14.51 8.23
N LEU A 88 -2.69 -13.25 8.61
CA LEU A 88 -2.36 -12.14 7.73
C LEU A 88 -0.97 -11.65 8.06
N ARG A 89 -0.08 -11.64 7.07
CA ARG A 89 1.26 -11.06 7.20
C ARG A 89 1.33 -9.77 6.41
N LEU A 90 1.70 -8.69 7.10
CA LEU A 90 2.01 -7.43 6.47
C LEU A 90 3.53 -7.30 6.38
N ILE A 91 4.02 -7.16 5.16
CA ILE A 91 5.43 -6.93 4.86
C ILE A 91 5.53 -5.51 4.34
N LEU A 92 6.38 -4.71 4.97
CA LEU A 92 6.60 -3.31 4.59
C LEU A 92 8.05 -3.15 4.18
N ASP A 93 8.27 -2.59 2.99
CA ASP A 93 9.57 -2.16 2.50
C ASP A 93 9.57 -0.64 2.34
N THR A 94 10.42 0.01 3.14
CA THR A 94 10.63 1.46 3.17
C THR A 94 12.03 1.85 2.70
N SER A 95 12.76 0.92 2.07
CA SER A 95 14.15 1.14 1.65
C SER A 95 14.31 2.35 0.73
N ILE A 96 13.36 2.58 -0.19
CA ILE A 96 13.36 3.75 -1.06
C ILE A 96 13.16 5.05 -0.27
N ALA A 97 12.19 5.08 0.65
CA ALA A 97 11.97 6.24 1.52
C ALA A 97 13.22 6.55 2.36
N ALA A 98 13.85 5.52 2.95
CA ALA A 98 15.06 5.66 3.74
C ALA A 98 16.25 6.16 2.90
N ALA A 99 16.42 5.65 1.68
CA ALA A 99 17.47 6.10 0.78
C ALA A 99 17.31 7.58 0.40
N ARG A 100 16.08 8.04 0.14
CA ARG A 100 15.77 9.46 -0.12
C ARG A 100 16.15 10.33 1.08
N GLN A 101 15.77 9.91 2.29
CA GLN A 101 16.10 10.64 3.51
C GLN A 101 17.62 10.76 3.71
N LEU A 102 18.37 9.68 3.48
CA LEU A 102 19.84 9.70 3.60
C LEU A 102 20.48 10.64 2.57
N ALA A 103 20.00 10.62 1.32
CA ALA A 103 20.47 11.54 0.29
C ALA A 103 20.24 13.00 0.66
N ASP A 104 19.04 13.34 1.15
CA ASP A 104 18.71 14.70 1.58
C ASP A 104 19.58 15.19 2.76
N HIS A 105 19.89 14.30 3.72
CA HIS A 105 20.78 14.62 4.84
C HIS A 105 22.21 14.87 4.38
N SER A 106 22.71 14.08 3.42
CA SER A 106 24.07 14.28 2.88
C SER A 106 24.21 15.63 2.18
N VAL A 107 23.23 16.02 1.37
CA VAL A 107 23.21 17.31 0.66
C VAL A 107 23.15 18.48 1.63
N ASN A 108 22.35 18.37 2.70
CA ASN A 108 22.28 19.42 3.74
C ASN A 108 23.58 19.55 4.54
N ASN A 109 24.28 18.45 4.80
CA ASN A 109 25.56 18.47 5.50
C ASN A 109 26.67 19.10 4.63
N ASP A 110 26.70 18.82 3.33
CA ASP A 110 27.66 19.47 2.42
C ASP A 110 27.43 20.98 2.32
N ARG A 111 26.17 21.42 2.34
CA ARG A 111 25.81 22.86 2.35
C ARG A 111 26.17 23.57 3.66
N SER A 112 26.05 22.91 4.81
CA SER A 112 26.41 23.51 6.10
C SER A 112 27.93 23.68 6.25
N ILE A 113 28.71 22.70 5.77
CA ILE A 113 30.18 22.77 5.75
C ILE A 113 30.63 23.90 4.81
N ALA A 114 30.03 24.02 3.62
CA ALA A 114 30.34 25.09 2.68
C ALA A 114 30.00 26.49 3.21
N GLY A 115 28.93 26.64 4.00
CA GLY A 115 28.51 27.92 4.60
C GLY A 115 29.29 28.35 5.85
N THR A 116 30.11 27.48 6.44
CA THR A 116 30.93 27.80 7.63
C THR A 116 32.34 28.31 7.23
N LEU A 117 32.70 28.22 5.95
CA LEU A 117 34.01 28.60 5.40
C LEU A 117 34.05 29.98 4.72
N SER A 118 33.02 30.83 4.91
CA SER A 118 32.94 32.21 4.37
C SER A 118 32.93 33.25 5.48
#